data_AF-A0A951Z3J9-F1
#
_entry.id   AF-A0A951Z3J9-F1
#
_cell.length_a   1.000
_cell.length_b   1.000
_cell.length_c   1.000
_cell.angle_alpha   90.00
_cell.angle_beta   90.00
_cell.angle_gamma   90.00
#
_symmetry.space_group_name_H-M   'P 1'
#
loop_
_entity.id
_entity.type
_entity.pdbx_description
1 polymer ?
#
loop_
_entity_poly.entity_id
_entity_poly.type
_entity_poly.pdbx_seq_one_letter_code
_entity_poly.pdbx_strand_id
1 'polypeptide(L)'
;MTAIDDAFDQLRRHRGLSRVGDPVVVDGAILNEIDIPVELPSRARPGGVSATGVRAIETCTLVFPSGWPLCAPRPYLRADFPLDLPHINPHRSGQLVSPCVFEGSLDELLHRFGLDAVIDQVIEWLRNAAAGMLIDHAQGWEPTRRDACPSTIVFSAERLSTAAPIDGTILTTSASYATVEGGLFAFLAPGFNPCPDLVFDQTQQGEPRGKWASGHCAAFVARAPIIDGQPHVVATYQPETVADLDSLLGRATALGVDRDTLARVLYDYYRRSVFDPRQDMRGWTHGLYAIVVLVVQRPVALVGTPGRSIEVLPYVVRYEVDAQSPFERKASVHPAFHAHALAPELLARTSGHPAQATTQKLVLLGCGSLGSKIGLHLGRAGFGGFTFVDNEGMSPHNLARHALVDE
;
A
#
# COMPACT_ATOMS: atom_id res chain seq x y z
N MET A 1 43.93 16.19 -8.27
CA MET A 1 42.54 16.39 -7.84
C MET A 1 41.74 15.24 -8.42
N THR A 2 41.31 14.33 -7.57
CA THR A 2 40.46 13.20 -7.96
C THR A 2 39.01 13.68 -8.08
N ALA A 3 38.13 12.86 -8.69
CA ALA A 3 36.70 13.19 -8.77
C ALA A 3 36.04 13.33 -7.39
N ILE A 4 36.58 12.69 -6.34
CA ILE A 4 36.08 12.85 -4.98
C ILE A 4 36.60 14.12 -4.32
N ASP A 5 37.84 14.54 -4.59
CA ASP A 5 38.37 15.83 -4.10
C ASP A 5 37.53 16.99 -4.63
N ASP A 6 37.16 16.94 -5.92
CA ASP A 6 36.28 17.95 -6.54
C ASP A 6 34.90 17.97 -5.89
N ALA A 7 34.32 16.81 -5.57
CA ALA A 7 33.05 16.71 -4.86
C ALA A 7 33.11 17.41 -3.49
N PHE A 8 34.15 17.17 -2.70
CA PHE A 8 34.28 17.80 -1.38
C PHE A 8 34.54 19.31 -1.47
N ASP A 9 35.27 19.76 -2.48
CA ASP A 9 35.44 21.19 -2.73
C ASP A 9 34.13 21.87 -3.16
N GLN A 10 33.29 21.18 -3.94
CA GLN A 10 31.92 21.64 -4.24
C GLN A 10 31.07 21.72 -2.97
N LEU A 11 31.03 20.67 -2.16
CA LEU A 11 30.28 20.66 -0.89
C LEU A 11 30.70 21.80 0.05
N ARG A 12 32.00 22.05 0.21
CA ARG A 12 32.51 23.14 1.06
C ARG A 12 32.11 24.53 0.57
N ARG A 13 31.82 24.68 -0.71
CA ARG A 13 31.36 25.95 -1.32
C ARG A 13 29.83 26.06 -1.36
N HIS A 14 29.12 24.97 -1.09
CA HIS A 14 27.66 24.92 -1.14
C HIS A 14 27.05 25.81 -0.04
N ARG A 15 26.26 26.81 -0.43
CA ARG A 15 25.73 27.83 0.50
C ARG A 15 24.72 27.28 1.51
N GLY A 16 24.10 26.16 1.18
CA GLY A 16 23.14 25.47 2.05
C GLY A 16 23.77 24.60 3.13
N LEU A 17 25.11 24.50 3.20
CA LEU A 17 25.81 23.69 4.20
C LEU A 17 26.55 24.59 5.19
N SER A 18 26.54 24.22 6.46
CA SER A 18 27.24 24.93 7.54
C SER A 18 28.53 24.25 7.99
N ARG A 19 28.62 22.93 7.80
CA ARG A 19 29.83 22.12 8.02
C ARG A 19 29.91 21.03 6.97
N VAL A 20 31.12 20.74 6.53
CA VAL A 20 31.47 19.55 5.75
C VAL A 20 32.60 18.86 6.51
N GLY A 21 32.34 17.65 6.99
CA GLY A 21 33.29 16.85 7.76
C GLY A 21 34.43 16.29 6.90
N ASP A 22 35.33 15.56 7.55
CA ASP A 22 36.38 14.82 6.84
C ASP A 22 35.82 13.52 6.25
N PRO A 23 36.27 13.09 5.08
CA PRO A 23 35.82 11.85 4.48
C PRO A 23 36.33 10.62 5.22
N VAL A 24 35.47 9.61 5.36
CA VAL A 24 35.79 8.33 5.98
C VAL A 24 35.54 7.21 4.98
N VAL A 25 36.50 6.31 4.78
CA VAL A 25 36.33 5.17 3.89
C VAL A 25 35.79 3.99 4.67
N VAL A 26 34.65 3.44 4.24
CA VAL A 26 34.01 2.25 4.84
C VAL A 26 33.58 1.32 3.72
N ASP A 27 34.05 0.07 3.75
CA ASP A 27 33.68 -0.99 2.80
C ASP A 27 33.75 -0.60 1.31
N GLY A 28 34.74 0.24 0.94
CA GLY A 28 34.93 0.70 -0.43
C GLY A 28 34.03 1.87 -0.86
N ALA A 29 33.16 2.35 0.03
CA ALA A 29 32.44 3.61 -0.11
C ALA A 29 33.13 4.74 0.67
N ILE A 30 32.90 5.98 0.26
CA ILE A 30 33.40 7.17 0.95
C ILE A 30 32.23 7.87 1.61
N LEU A 31 32.28 7.99 2.93
CA LEU A 31 31.28 8.65 3.74
C LEU A 31 31.72 10.07 4.06
N ASN A 32 30.79 11.00 4.05
CA ASN A 32 31.03 12.37 4.47
C ASN A 32 29.83 12.92 5.25
N GLU A 33 30.08 13.43 6.44
CA GLU A 33 29.05 14.14 7.20
C GLU A 33 28.95 15.59 6.76
N ILE A 34 27.73 16.05 6.52
CA ILE A 34 27.43 17.46 6.25
C ILE A 34 26.39 17.95 7.25
N ASP A 35 26.53 19.18 7.73
CA ASP A 35 25.54 19.82 8.60
C ASP A 35 24.70 20.81 7.79
N ILE A 36 23.41 20.53 7.72
CA ILE A 36 22.43 21.28 6.95
C ILE A 36 21.62 22.16 7.90
N PRO A 37 21.73 23.50 7.84
CA PRO A 37 20.80 24.40 8.53
C PRO A 37 19.40 24.25 7.93
N VAL A 38 18.43 23.90 8.76
CA VAL A 38 17.04 23.71 8.33
C VAL A 38 16.23 24.94 8.73
N GLU A 39 15.50 25.51 7.77
CA GLU A 39 14.57 26.59 8.07
C GLU A 39 13.35 26.06 8.82
N LEU A 40 13.36 26.23 10.15
CA LEU A 40 12.24 25.80 10.99
C LEU A 40 11.05 26.78 10.91
N PRO A 41 9.80 26.27 11.03
CA PRO A 41 8.61 27.10 11.21
C PRO A 41 8.78 28.07 12.39
N SER A 42 8.20 29.28 12.30
CA SER A 42 8.42 30.37 13.27
C SER A 42 8.22 29.97 14.73
N ARG A 43 7.27 29.08 15.02
CA ARG A 43 6.98 28.57 16.37
C ARG A 43 8.07 27.65 16.94
N ALA A 44 8.81 26.98 16.08
CA ALA A 44 9.85 26.01 16.42
C ALA A 44 11.25 26.63 16.54
N ARG A 45 11.48 27.82 15.94
CA ARG A 45 12.80 28.49 15.93
C ARG A 45 13.43 28.64 17.32
N PRO A 46 12.72 29.05 18.39
CA PRO A 46 13.34 29.20 19.71
C PRO A 46 13.75 27.86 20.34
N GLY A 47 13.04 26.77 20.03
CA GLY A 47 13.31 25.44 20.57
C GLY A 47 14.33 24.63 19.77
N GLY A 48 14.68 25.07 18.57
CA GLY A 48 15.66 24.40 17.70
C GLY A 48 15.20 23.06 17.13
N VAL A 49 13.94 22.67 17.30
CA VAL A 49 13.35 21.42 16.79
C VAL A 49 11.90 21.69 16.36
N SER A 50 11.52 21.22 15.17
CA SER A 50 10.14 21.31 14.65
C SER A 50 9.17 20.41 15.41
N ALA A 51 7.86 20.64 15.23
CA ALA A 51 6.83 19.73 15.75
C ALA A 51 6.92 18.33 15.14
N THR A 52 7.49 18.22 13.93
CA THR A 52 7.78 16.95 13.24
C THR A 52 9.09 16.31 13.67
N GLY A 53 9.82 16.90 14.64
CA GLY A 53 11.06 16.35 15.19
C GLY A 53 12.34 16.64 14.39
N VAL A 54 12.28 17.51 13.37
CA VAL A 54 13.44 17.95 12.57
C VAL A 54 14.22 19.04 13.32
N ARG A 55 15.53 18.88 13.45
CA ARG A 55 16.41 19.82 14.17
C ARG A 55 16.76 21.03 13.30
N ALA A 56 17.10 22.16 13.93
CA ALA A 56 17.54 23.38 13.25
C ALA A 56 18.84 23.20 12.46
N ILE A 57 19.65 22.20 12.86
CA ILE A 57 20.78 21.69 12.10
C ILE A 57 20.63 20.17 12.08
N GLU A 58 20.48 19.58 10.90
CA GLU A 58 20.50 18.13 10.73
C GLU A 58 21.83 17.71 10.12
N THR A 59 22.50 16.77 10.78
CA THR A 59 23.69 16.11 10.25
C THR A 59 23.24 15.00 9.31
N CYS A 60 23.64 15.10 8.05
CA CYS A 60 23.39 14.10 7.01
C CYS A 60 24.69 13.41 6.64
N THR A 61 24.68 12.07 6.60
CA THR A 61 25.79 11.26 6.06
C THR A 61 25.55 11.05 4.58
N LEU A 62 26.41 11.61 3.74
CA LEU A 62 26.48 11.29 2.32
C LEU A 62 27.36 10.07 2.11
N VAL A 63 26.80 9.03 1.51
CA VAL A 63 27.55 7.83 1.10
C VAL A 63 27.82 7.93 -0.40
N PHE A 64 29.08 8.19 -0.77
CA PHE A 64 29.56 8.11 -2.13
C PHE A 64 29.91 6.65 -2.47
N PRO A 65 29.16 6.00 -3.36
CA PRO A 65 29.43 4.61 -3.74
C PRO A 65 30.72 4.53 -4.57
N SER A 66 31.27 3.32 -4.71
CA SER A 66 32.45 3.05 -5.56
C SER A 66 32.26 3.45 -7.03
N GLY A 67 31.00 3.59 -7.47
CA GLY A 67 30.63 4.07 -8.81
C GLY A 67 30.69 5.59 -9.00
N TRP A 68 31.06 6.39 -7.98
CA TRP A 68 31.23 7.83 -8.15
C TRP A 68 32.29 8.15 -9.24
N PRO A 69 32.05 9.12 -10.14
CA PRO A 69 30.93 10.07 -10.21
C PRO A 69 29.75 9.66 -11.11
N LEU A 70 29.65 8.39 -11.53
CA LEU A 70 28.53 7.89 -12.34
C LEU A 70 27.32 7.48 -11.48
N CYS A 71 27.52 7.34 -10.17
CA CYS A 71 26.46 7.04 -9.21
C CYS A 71 26.43 8.15 -8.16
N ALA A 72 25.26 8.73 -7.92
CA ALA A 72 25.07 9.83 -6.99
C ALA A 72 25.25 9.40 -5.53
N PRO A 73 25.72 10.31 -4.66
CA PRO A 73 25.77 10.03 -3.24
C PRO A 73 24.37 9.76 -2.70
N ARG A 74 24.30 8.85 -1.73
CA ARG A 74 23.04 8.51 -1.05
C ARG A 74 23.01 9.25 0.30
N PRO A 75 22.00 10.12 0.55
CA PRO A 75 21.87 10.81 1.83
C PRO A 75 21.28 9.88 2.89
N TYR A 76 21.77 10.01 4.12
CA TYR A 76 21.26 9.31 5.29
C TYR A 76 21.20 10.26 6.48
N LEU A 77 20.07 10.25 7.18
CA LEU A 77 19.81 11.04 8.38
C LEU A 77 20.09 10.20 9.63
N ARG A 78 20.18 10.87 10.78
CA ARG A 78 20.39 10.24 12.09
C ARG A 78 19.43 9.05 12.34
N ALA A 79 19.92 8.05 13.07
CA ALA A 79 19.16 6.82 13.33
C ALA A 79 17.88 7.04 14.17
N ASP A 80 17.80 8.14 14.90
CA ASP A 80 16.63 8.58 15.68
C ASP A 80 15.77 9.62 14.91
N PHE A 81 15.94 9.74 13.59
CA PHE A 81 15.13 10.65 12.79
C PHE A 81 13.65 10.18 12.78
N PRO A 82 12.68 11.10 12.87
CA PRO A 82 11.25 10.78 12.90
C PRO A 82 10.82 9.92 11.70
N LEU A 83 10.20 8.78 11.98
CA LEU A 83 9.79 7.77 10.98
C LEU A 83 8.32 7.90 10.57
N ASP A 84 7.60 8.83 11.19
CA ASP A 84 6.19 9.12 10.93
C ASP A 84 5.97 10.13 9.81
N LEU A 85 7.04 10.41 9.06
CA LEU A 85 7.02 11.29 7.90
C LEU A 85 6.91 10.48 6.60
N PRO A 86 6.18 11.00 5.60
CA PRO A 86 6.18 10.44 4.26
C PRO A 86 7.55 10.61 3.60
N HIS A 87 7.77 9.99 2.44
CA HIS A 87 9.06 10.03 1.72
C HIS A 87 10.27 9.53 2.52
N ILE A 88 10.08 8.52 3.36
CA ILE A 88 11.16 7.77 4.00
C ILE A 88 11.27 6.39 3.35
N ASN A 89 12.47 5.99 2.95
CA ASN A 89 12.78 4.67 2.39
C ASN A 89 12.76 3.58 3.45
N PRO A 90 12.63 2.29 3.05
CA PRO A 90 12.57 1.19 3.99
C PRO A 90 13.86 1.19 4.82
N HIS A 91 13.72 1.11 6.14
CA HIS A 91 14.84 1.16 7.06
C HIS A 91 14.70 0.05 8.09
N ARG A 92 15.81 -0.34 8.72
CA ARG A 92 15.80 -1.23 9.89
C ARG A 92 16.05 -0.40 11.14
N SER A 93 15.41 -0.79 12.24
CA SER A 93 15.63 -0.13 13.53
C SER A 93 17.11 -0.08 13.89
N GLY A 94 17.59 1.10 14.32
CA GLY A 94 18.98 1.35 14.66
C GLY A 94 19.91 1.70 13.47
N GLN A 95 19.43 1.63 12.24
CA GLN A 95 20.17 2.12 11.06
C GLN A 95 19.89 3.61 10.81
N LEU A 96 20.78 4.26 10.05
CA LEU A 96 20.54 5.61 9.55
C LEU A 96 19.30 5.63 8.64
N VAL A 97 18.53 6.71 8.71
CA VAL A 97 17.26 6.85 7.99
C VAL A 97 17.53 7.36 6.58
N SER A 98 17.03 6.66 5.57
CA SER A 98 17.19 7.07 4.16
C SER A 98 15.96 7.86 3.70
N PRO A 99 16.09 9.17 3.41
CA PRO A 99 15.00 9.95 2.81
C PRO A 99 14.89 9.68 1.31
N CYS A 100 13.65 9.64 0.80
CA CYS A 100 13.33 9.66 -0.62
C CYS A 100 13.24 11.12 -1.08
N VAL A 101 14.39 11.70 -1.43
CA VAL A 101 14.47 13.15 -1.68
C VAL A 101 14.01 13.56 -3.08
N PHE A 102 13.98 12.64 -4.05
CA PHE A 102 13.70 12.96 -5.46
C PHE A 102 12.73 11.95 -6.09
N GLU A 103 11.76 12.44 -6.87
CA GLU A 103 10.85 11.62 -7.67
C GLU A 103 11.57 11.13 -8.93
N GLY A 104 12.39 10.09 -8.77
CA GLY A 104 13.18 9.50 -9.85
C GLY A 104 14.54 9.02 -9.38
N SER A 105 15.48 8.88 -10.32
CA SER A 105 16.84 8.48 -9.99
C SER A 105 17.69 9.67 -9.55
N LEU A 106 18.32 9.56 -8.39
CA LEU A 106 19.37 10.51 -7.98
C LEU A 106 20.55 10.53 -8.96
N ASP A 107 20.80 9.41 -9.65
CA ASP A 107 21.87 9.34 -10.65
C ASP A 107 21.50 10.19 -11.88
N GLU A 108 20.24 10.22 -12.28
CA GLU A 108 19.76 11.11 -13.36
C GLU A 108 19.83 12.58 -12.94
N LEU A 109 19.43 12.91 -11.71
CA LEU A 109 19.54 14.25 -11.14
C LEU A 109 20.99 14.74 -11.16
N LEU A 110 21.92 13.90 -10.69
CA LEU A 110 23.36 14.17 -10.72
C LEU A 110 23.86 14.41 -12.16
N HIS A 111 23.56 13.49 -13.08
CA HIS A 111 24.06 13.59 -14.46
C HIS A 111 23.51 14.82 -15.20
N ARG A 112 22.30 15.27 -14.85
CA ARG A 112 21.66 16.39 -15.53
C ARG A 112 22.01 17.74 -14.91
N PHE A 113 22.12 17.82 -13.59
CA PHE A 113 22.20 19.08 -12.86
C PHE A 113 23.37 19.17 -11.85
N GLY A 114 24.15 18.11 -11.68
CA GLY A 114 25.35 18.08 -10.83
C GLY A 114 25.07 17.75 -9.36
N LEU A 115 26.15 17.74 -8.56
CA LEU A 115 26.10 17.39 -7.14
C LEU A 115 25.30 18.41 -6.32
N ASP A 116 25.44 19.70 -6.62
CA ASP A 116 24.71 20.78 -5.94
C ASP A 116 23.20 20.53 -5.98
N ALA A 117 22.65 20.10 -7.13
CA ALA A 117 21.23 19.80 -7.26
C ALA A 117 20.77 18.63 -6.36
N VAL A 118 21.63 17.63 -6.15
CA VAL A 118 21.36 16.53 -5.20
C VAL A 118 21.29 17.09 -3.77
N ILE A 119 22.21 17.98 -3.40
CA ILE A 119 22.25 18.58 -2.06
C ILE A 119 21.08 19.54 -1.83
N ASP A 120 20.76 20.38 -2.82
CA ASP A 120 19.59 21.26 -2.79
C ASP A 120 18.30 20.47 -2.58
N GLN A 121 18.18 19.30 -3.21
CA GLN A 121 17.03 18.42 -3.03
C GLN A 121 16.94 17.84 -1.60
N VAL A 122 18.07 17.52 -0.95
CA VAL A 122 18.10 17.10 0.46
C VAL A 122 17.68 18.26 1.38
N ILE A 123 18.18 19.46 1.11
CA ILE A 123 17.85 20.68 1.88
C ILE A 123 16.36 20.98 1.77
N GLU A 124 15.81 20.95 0.56
CA GLU A 124 14.40 21.16 0.28
C GLU A 124 13.53 20.11 0.98
N TRP A 125 13.94 18.84 0.91
CA TRP A 125 13.25 17.76 1.62
C TRP A 125 13.22 17.99 3.13
N LEU A 126 14.35 18.36 3.76
CA LEU A 126 14.42 18.66 5.20
C LEU A 126 13.55 19.87 5.58
N ARG A 127 13.49 20.91 4.73
CA ARG A 127 12.61 22.06 4.92
C ARG A 127 11.14 21.64 4.92
N ASN A 128 10.73 20.83 3.95
CA ASN A 128 9.36 20.34 3.85
C ASN A 128 9.03 19.38 4.99
N ALA A 129 9.99 18.53 5.41
CA ALA A 129 9.87 17.68 6.59
C ALA A 129 9.64 18.51 7.87
N ALA A 130 10.42 19.58 8.08
CA ALA A 130 10.29 20.46 9.24
C ALA A 130 8.94 21.20 9.28
N ALA A 131 8.40 21.54 8.10
CA ALA A 131 7.13 22.22 7.95
C ALA A 131 5.91 21.27 7.93
N GLY A 132 6.12 19.96 7.82
CA GLY A 132 5.04 18.98 7.63
C GLY A 132 4.39 19.07 6.24
N MET A 133 5.14 19.48 5.23
CA MET A 133 4.68 19.74 3.85
C MET A 133 5.31 18.78 2.83
N LEU A 134 5.67 17.57 3.26
CA LEU A 134 6.29 16.56 2.38
C LEU A 134 5.29 15.98 1.36
N ILE A 135 3.99 15.96 1.67
CA ILE A 135 2.93 15.59 0.72
C ILE A 135 2.42 16.86 0.05
N ASP A 136 2.54 16.94 -1.27
CA ASP A 136 1.91 17.98 -2.06
C ASP A 136 0.45 17.60 -2.37
N HIS A 137 -0.48 18.24 -1.65
CA HIS A 137 -1.91 18.02 -1.85
C HIS A 137 -2.41 18.38 -3.26
N ALA A 138 -1.68 19.17 -4.04
CA ALA A 138 -2.01 19.44 -5.44
C ALA A 138 -1.79 18.20 -6.33
N GLN A 139 -0.80 17.35 -6.00
CA GLN A 139 -0.56 16.08 -6.67
C GLN A 139 -1.49 14.98 -6.17
N GLY A 140 -1.89 15.07 -4.89
CA GLY A 140 -2.83 14.17 -4.24
C GLY A 140 -2.30 13.65 -2.91
N TRP A 141 -3.07 12.77 -2.29
CA TRP A 141 -2.67 12.11 -1.06
C TRP A 141 -1.87 10.87 -1.40
N GLU A 142 -0.68 10.77 -0.83
CA GLU A 142 0.17 9.59 -0.96
C GLU A 142 -0.34 8.47 -0.05
N PRO A 143 -0.68 7.28 -0.59
CA PRO A 143 -1.09 6.16 0.23
C PRO A 143 -0.02 5.78 1.27
N THR A 144 -0.49 5.23 2.38
CA THR A 144 0.31 4.67 3.46
C THR A 144 1.28 3.65 2.88
N ARG A 145 2.57 3.88 3.08
CA ARG A 145 3.63 3.01 2.59
C ARG A 145 3.61 1.69 3.36
N ARG A 146 3.70 0.56 2.65
CA ARG A 146 3.74 -0.79 3.22
C ARG A 146 4.89 -1.57 2.59
N ASP A 147 6.03 -1.61 3.28
CA ASP A 147 7.29 -2.13 2.70
C ASP A 147 7.37 -3.66 2.63
N ALA A 148 6.73 -4.37 3.56
CA ALA A 148 6.69 -5.82 3.58
C ALA A 148 5.27 -6.31 3.86
N CYS A 149 4.60 -6.80 2.83
CA CYS A 149 3.29 -7.43 2.93
C CYS A 149 3.42 -8.91 2.60
N PRO A 150 3.41 -9.84 3.58
CA PRO A 150 3.46 -11.27 3.30
C PRO A 150 2.12 -11.79 2.76
N SER A 151 1.14 -10.93 2.51
CA SER A 151 -0.21 -11.30 2.07
C SER A 151 -0.73 -10.29 1.06
N THR A 152 -1.58 -10.77 0.15
CA THR A 152 -2.24 -9.96 -0.88
C THR A 152 -3.74 -10.20 -0.80
N ILE A 153 -4.49 -9.12 -0.72
CA ILE A 153 -5.95 -9.14 -0.66
C ILE A 153 -6.50 -8.44 -1.90
N VAL A 154 -7.30 -9.17 -2.67
CA VAL A 154 -7.81 -8.75 -3.97
C VAL A 154 -9.27 -8.31 -3.83
N PHE A 155 -9.55 -7.04 -4.15
CA PHE A 155 -10.91 -6.48 -4.18
C PHE A 155 -10.98 -5.16 -4.96
N SER A 156 -12.17 -4.74 -5.38
CA SER A 156 -12.38 -3.38 -5.88
C SER A 156 -12.53 -2.42 -4.71
N ALA A 157 -11.56 -1.51 -4.55
CA ALA A 157 -11.62 -0.48 -3.52
C ALA A 157 -12.79 0.49 -3.73
N GLU A 158 -13.18 0.75 -4.98
CA GLU A 158 -14.35 1.57 -5.32
C GLU A 158 -15.64 0.95 -4.78
N ARG A 159 -15.87 -0.33 -5.07
CA ARG A 159 -17.06 -1.04 -4.59
C ARG A 159 -17.04 -1.26 -3.08
N LEU A 160 -15.87 -1.58 -2.51
CA LEU A 160 -15.70 -1.72 -1.06
C LEU A 160 -15.97 -0.40 -0.33
N SER A 161 -15.54 0.73 -0.88
CA SER A 161 -15.80 2.06 -0.31
C SER A 161 -17.30 2.39 -0.27
N THR A 162 -18.05 1.98 -1.29
CA THR A 162 -19.51 2.12 -1.36
C THR A 162 -20.22 1.18 -0.41
N ALA A 163 -19.71 -0.06 -0.25
CA ALA A 163 -20.30 -1.06 0.64
C ALA A 163 -20.02 -0.80 2.13
N ALA A 164 -18.93 -0.09 2.46
CA ALA A 164 -18.54 0.20 3.84
C ALA A 164 -19.61 1.07 4.55
N PRO A 165 -20.23 0.59 5.65
CA PRO A 165 -21.36 1.25 6.29
C PRO A 165 -21.02 2.65 6.79
N ILE A 166 -21.83 3.65 6.39
CA ILE A 166 -21.57 5.06 6.71
C ILE A 166 -21.80 5.42 8.17
N ASP A 167 -22.55 4.61 8.91
CA ASP A 167 -22.83 4.79 10.34
C ASP A 167 -21.71 4.26 11.26
N GLY A 168 -20.62 3.76 10.68
CA GLY A 168 -19.50 3.17 11.41
C GLY A 168 -19.72 1.72 11.84
N THR A 169 -20.85 1.10 11.49
CA THR A 169 -21.02 -0.34 11.71
C THR A 169 -20.03 -1.15 10.86
N ILE A 170 -19.61 -2.31 11.38
CA ILE A 170 -18.64 -3.16 10.70
C ILE A 170 -19.36 -4.13 9.77
N LEU A 171 -19.08 -4.01 8.47
CA LEU A 171 -19.54 -4.98 7.49
C LEU A 171 -18.69 -6.25 7.59
N THR A 172 -19.33 -7.37 7.87
CA THR A 172 -18.71 -8.70 7.75
C THR A 172 -19.10 -9.29 6.39
N THR A 173 -18.12 -9.61 5.55
CA THR A 173 -18.30 -10.28 4.25
C THR A 173 -17.38 -11.50 4.17
N SER A 174 -17.57 -12.35 3.16
CA SER A 174 -16.69 -13.49 2.92
C SER A 174 -15.49 -13.15 2.03
N ALA A 175 -14.42 -13.92 2.22
CA ALA A 175 -13.27 -13.99 1.33
C ALA A 175 -12.86 -15.45 1.14
N SER A 176 -12.60 -15.83 -0.11
CA SER A 176 -11.91 -17.09 -0.42
C SER A 176 -10.41 -16.86 -0.36
N TYR A 177 -9.65 -17.79 0.22
CA TYR A 177 -8.20 -17.63 0.37
C TYR A 177 -7.44 -18.90 -0.02
N ALA A 178 -6.16 -18.69 -0.34
CA ALA A 178 -5.11 -19.70 -0.30
C ALA A 178 -3.98 -19.20 0.61
N THR A 179 -3.31 -20.10 1.33
CA THR A 179 -2.19 -19.79 2.20
C THR A 179 -1.03 -20.75 1.99
N VAL A 180 0.18 -20.18 1.99
CA VAL A 180 1.47 -20.87 1.93
C VAL A 180 2.38 -20.18 2.93
N GLU A 181 3.06 -20.93 3.80
CA GLU A 181 4.05 -20.40 4.76
C GLU A 181 3.54 -19.22 5.63
N GLY A 182 2.24 -19.21 5.94
CA GLY A 182 1.60 -18.17 6.77
C GLY A 182 1.17 -16.91 6.03
N GLY A 183 1.60 -16.72 4.78
CA GLY A 183 1.09 -15.67 3.88
C GLY A 183 -0.29 -16.03 3.32
N LEU A 184 -1.13 -15.02 3.07
CA LEU A 184 -2.49 -15.17 2.59
C LEU A 184 -2.65 -14.51 1.22
N PHE A 185 -3.15 -15.25 0.23
CA PHE A 185 -3.66 -14.69 -1.02
C PHE A 185 -5.18 -14.85 -1.02
N ALA A 186 -5.93 -13.75 -0.92
CA ALA A 186 -7.38 -13.80 -0.74
C ALA A 186 -8.14 -12.90 -1.71
N PHE A 187 -9.34 -13.33 -2.09
CA PHE A 187 -10.31 -12.54 -2.86
C PHE A 187 -11.53 -12.29 -1.98
N LEU A 188 -11.89 -11.02 -1.75
CA LEU A 188 -13.18 -10.70 -1.13
C LEU A 188 -14.30 -10.96 -2.13
N ALA A 189 -15.45 -11.41 -1.63
CA ALA A 189 -16.64 -11.58 -2.44
C ALA A 189 -16.99 -10.27 -3.18
N PRO A 190 -17.13 -10.27 -4.53
CA PRO A 190 -17.28 -9.04 -5.32
C PRO A 190 -18.50 -8.17 -4.97
N GLY A 191 -19.54 -8.79 -4.42
CA GLY A 191 -20.76 -8.10 -3.99
C GLY A 191 -20.70 -7.52 -2.57
N PHE A 192 -19.69 -7.88 -1.78
CA PHE A 192 -19.56 -7.50 -0.36
C PHE A 192 -20.86 -7.75 0.44
N ASN A 193 -21.57 -8.83 0.10
CA ASN A 193 -22.84 -9.18 0.75
C ASN A 193 -22.60 -9.46 2.25
N PRO A 194 -23.41 -8.90 3.16
CA PRO A 194 -23.28 -9.16 4.58
C PRO A 194 -23.37 -10.66 4.90
N CYS A 195 -22.38 -11.18 5.62
CA CYS A 195 -22.28 -12.56 6.08
C CYS A 195 -21.89 -12.57 7.58
N PRO A 196 -22.75 -12.06 8.48
CA PRO A 196 -22.39 -11.90 9.90
C PRO A 196 -22.08 -13.22 10.59
N ASP A 197 -22.66 -14.33 10.13
CA ASP A 197 -22.52 -15.68 10.70
C ASP A 197 -21.50 -16.57 9.96
N LEU A 198 -20.65 -15.97 9.13
CA LEU A 198 -19.59 -16.69 8.46
C LEU A 198 -18.64 -17.33 9.49
N VAL A 199 -18.32 -18.59 9.29
CA VAL A 199 -17.30 -19.32 10.04
C VAL A 199 -16.09 -19.57 9.16
N PHE A 200 -14.90 -19.60 9.76
CA PHE A 200 -13.66 -19.97 9.08
C PHE A 200 -13.73 -21.42 8.59
N ASP A 201 -13.18 -21.72 7.42
CA ASP A 201 -12.88 -23.08 7.00
C ASP A 201 -11.46 -23.19 6.41
N GLN A 202 -10.89 -24.39 6.50
CA GLN A 202 -9.57 -24.70 5.95
C GLN A 202 -9.55 -26.13 5.42
N THR A 203 -9.19 -26.26 4.15
CA THR A 203 -8.91 -27.53 3.47
C THR A 203 -7.42 -27.60 3.16
N GLN A 204 -6.75 -28.66 3.63
CA GLN A 204 -5.35 -28.92 3.30
C GLN A 204 -5.21 -29.35 1.84
N GLN A 205 -4.15 -28.90 1.19
CA GLN A 205 -3.87 -29.16 -0.22
C GLN A 205 -2.38 -29.53 -0.42
N GLY A 206 -2.07 -30.15 -1.57
CA GLY A 206 -0.72 -30.11 -2.13
C GLY A 206 0.27 -31.23 -1.77
N GLU A 207 -0.15 -32.40 -1.28
CA GLU A 207 0.76 -33.56 -1.32
C GLU A 207 0.96 -34.05 -2.77
N PRO A 208 2.20 -34.28 -3.26
CA PRO A 208 3.50 -34.16 -2.57
C PRO A 208 4.29 -32.85 -2.90
N ARG A 209 3.71 -31.89 -3.62
CA ARG A 209 4.42 -30.73 -4.20
C ARG A 209 4.53 -29.49 -3.31
N GLY A 210 4.06 -29.55 -2.07
CA GLY A 210 4.19 -28.50 -1.06
C GLY A 210 2.91 -28.35 -0.25
N LYS A 211 3.01 -28.15 1.07
CA LYS A 211 1.83 -28.00 1.95
C LYS A 211 1.29 -26.58 1.82
N TRP A 212 0.06 -26.48 1.34
CA TRP A 212 -0.71 -25.24 1.31
C TRP A 212 -2.13 -25.53 1.74
N ALA A 213 -2.89 -24.49 2.07
CA ALA A 213 -4.30 -24.65 2.43
C ALA A 213 -5.15 -23.59 1.76
N SER A 214 -6.45 -23.87 1.65
CA SER A 214 -7.43 -22.94 1.10
C SER A 214 -8.75 -23.06 1.83
N GLY A 215 -9.58 -22.03 1.77
CA GLY A 215 -10.92 -22.07 2.34
C GLY A 215 -11.59 -20.71 2.28
N HIS A 216 -12.54 -20.49 3.18
CA HIS A 216 -13.18 -19.19 3.37
C HIS A 216 -12.87 -18.61 4.74
N CYS A 217 -12.73 -17.30 4.79
CA CYS A 217 -12.56 -16.54 6.01
C CYS A 217 -13.41 -15.26 5.98
N ALA A 218 -13.63 -14.67 7.15
CA ALA A 218 -14.36 -13.41 7.25
C ALA A 218 -13.44 -12.23 6.93
N ALA A 219 -13.99 -11.27 6.18
CA ALA A 219 -13.42 -9.94 6.02
C ALA A 219 -14.31 -8.91 6.71
N PHE A 220 -13.71 -8.12 7.60
CA PHE A 220 -14.33 -7.06 8.38
C PHE A 220 -13.95 -5.72 7.77
N VAL A 221 -14.92 -5.05 7.15
CA VAL A 221 -14.75 -3.73 6.56
C VAL A 221 -15.22 -2.69 7.57
N ALA A 222 -14.31 -1.84 8.03
CA ALA A 222 -14.57 -0.87 9.07
C ALA A 222 -14.18 0.54 8.61
N ARG A 223 -15.00 1.53 8.95
CA ARG A 223 -14.76 2.94 8.67
C ARG A 223 -15.21 3.81 9.83
N ALA A 224 -14.66 5.00 9.94
CA ALA A 224 -15.19 6.01 10.84
C ALA A 224 -16.59 6.45 10.39
N PRO A 225 -17.52 6.71 11.33
CA PRO A 225 -18.87 7.16 11.01
C PRO A 225 -18.86 8.51 10.28
N ILE A 226 -19.78 8.66 9.34
CA ILE A 226 -20.11 9.93 8.69
C ILE A 226 -21.21 10.58 9.51
N ILE A 227 -20.91 11.69 10.16
CA ILE A 227 -21.81 12.40 11.06
C ILE A 227 -22.34 13.64 10.33
N ASP A 228 -23.65 13.79 10.24
CA ASP A 228 -24.30 14.92 9.55
C ASP A 228 -23.81 15.13 8.10
N GLY A 229 -23.52 14.02 7.40
CA GLY A 229 -23.00 14.03 6.03
C GLY A 229 -21.52 14.42 5.93
N GLN A 230 -20.84 14.67 7.04
CA GLN A 230 -19.41 14.98 7.08
C GLN A 230 -18.59 13.73 7.44
N PRO A 231 -17.70 13.27 6.55
CA PRO A 231 -16.84 12.13 6.85
C PRO A 231 -15.72 12.54 7.81
N HIS A 232 -15.25 11.59 8.62
CA HIS A 232 -14.05 11.78 9.44
C HIS A 232 -12.79 11.79 8.56
N VAL A 233 -12.27 12.98 8.27
CA VAL A 233 -11.09 13.17 7.41
C VAL A 233 -9.80 13.01 8.20
N VAL A 234 -8.95 12.07 7.78
CA VAL A 234 -7.61 11.84 8.35
C VAL A 234 -6.55 12.50 7.47
N ALA A 235 -6.17 13.72 7.83
CA ALA A 235 -5.18 14.54 7.13
C ALA A 235 -3.73 14.35 7.62
N THR A 236 -3.53 13.56 8.68
CA THR A 236 -2.20 13.25 9.20
C THR A 236 -1.69 11.96 8.56
N TYR A 237 -0.49 12.02 7.97
CA TYR A 237 0.19 10.82 7.50
C TYR A 237 0.60 9.97 8.71
N GLN A 238 0.45 8.65 8.60
CA GLN A 238 0.92 7.72 9.61
C GLN A 238 1.59 6.56 8.89
N PRO A 239 2.84 6.22 9.26
CA PRO A 239 3.56 5.09 8.67
C PRO A 239 2.88 3.79 9.08
N GLU A 240 3.11 2.71 8.35
CA GLU A 240 2.63 1.39 8.77
C GLU A 240 3.43 0.86 9.97
N THR A 241 2.73 0.55 11.06
CA THR A 241 3.30 0.13 12.36
C THR A 241 2.53 -1.05 12.98
N VAL A 242 1.49 -1.55 12.32
CA VAL A 242 0.69 -2.66 12.84
C VAL A 242 1.49 -3.97 12.77
N ALA A 243 1.65 -4.64 13.91
CA ALA A 243 2.36 -5.92 14.04
C ALA A 243 1.61 -6.96 14.88
N ASP A 244 0.54 -6.55 15.57
CA ASP A 244 -0.26 -7.40 16.45
C ASP A 244 -1.69 -6.86 16.56
N LEU A 245 -2.53 -7.57 17.31
CA LEU A 245 -3.94 -7.20 17.46
C LEU A 245 -4.11 -5.86 18.18
N ASP A 246 -3.26 -5.56 19.16
CA ASP A 246 -3.37 -4.32 19.94
C ASP A 246 -3.04 -3.09 19.10
N SER A 247 -1.95 -3.15 18.33
CA SER A 247 -1.54 -2.12 17.38
C SER A 247 -2.53 -1.96 16.22
N LEU A 248 -3.17 -3.04 15.74
CA LEU A 248 -4.29 -2.93 14.78
C LEU A 248 -5.48 -2.17 15.36
N LEU A 249 -5.87 -2.48 16.60
CA LEU A 249 -6.96 -1.80 17.30
C LEU A 249 -6.60 -0.34 17.63
N GLY A 250 -5.33 -0.06 17.93
CA GLY A 250 -4.78 1.28 18.08
C GLY A 250 -4.86 2.07 16.77
N ARG A 251 -4.49 1.44 15.65
CA ARG A 251 -4.65 2.02 14.31
C ARG A 251 -6.12 2.33 14.00
N ALA A 252 -7.03 1.41 14.30
CA ALA A 252 -8.47 1.64 14.12
C ALA A 252 -8.93 2.89 14.88
N THR A 253 -8.53 3.03 16.14
CA THR A 253 -8.83 4.21 16.97
C THR A 253 -8.30 5.50 16.34
N ALA A 254 -7.04 5.49 15.90
CA ALA A 254 -6.40 6.65 15.28
C ALA A 254 -7.06 7.08 13.95
N LEU A 255 -7.81 6.17 13.31
CA LEU A 255 -8.56 6.41 12.09
C LEU A 255 -10.05 6.69 12.34
N GLY A 256 -10.47 6.82 13.59
CA GLY A 256 -11.86 7.09 13.99
C GLY A 256 -12.79 5.87 13.95
N VAL A 257 -12.25 4.66 13.84
CA VAL A 257 -13.01 3.40 13.93
C VAL A 257 -13.15 2.97 15.39
N ASP A 258 -14.33 2.48 15.77
CA ASP A 258 -14.61 1.96 17.10
C ASP A 258 -13.78 0.69 17.38
N ARG A 259 -12.80 0.84 18.29
CA ARG A 259 -11.91 -0.21 18.77
C ARG A 259 -12.63 -1.37 19.43
N ASP A 260 -13.58 -1.09 20.31
CA ASP A 260 -14.23 -2.11 21.12
C ASP A 260 -15.21 -2.93 20.27
N THR A 261 -15.88 -2.27 19.33
CA THR A 261 -16.70 -2.95 18.33
C THR A 261 -15.86 -3.83 17.41
N LEU A 262 -14.71 -3.35 16.91
CA LEU A 262 -13.80 -4.17 16.09
C LEU A 262 -13.24 -5.37 16.86
N ALA A 263 -12.81 -5.17 18.11
CA ALA A 263 -12.30 -6.24 18.96
C ALA A 263 -13.36 -7.31 19.24
N ARG A 264 -14.62 -6.89 19.46
CA ARG A 264 -15.75 -7.77 19.73
C ARG A 264 -16.13 -8.61 18.50
N VAL A 265 -16.27 -8.02 17.31
CA VAL A 265 -16.63 -8.81 16.11
C VAL A 265 -15.56 -9.84 15.74
N LEU A 266 -14.29 -9.49 15.92
CA LEU A 266 -13.17 -10.41 15.73
C LEU A 266 -13.20 -11.56 16.74
N TYR A 267 -13.52 -11.26 18.00
CA TYR A 267 -13.68 -12.27 19.05
C TYR A 267 -14.85 -13.21 18.78
N ASP A 268 -16.01 -12.68 18.41
CA ASP A 268 -17.20 -13.47 18.12
C ASP A 268 -17.00 -14.37 16.90
N TYR A 269 -16.28 -13.89 15.89
CA TYR A 269 -15.87 -14.70 14.74
C TYR A 269 -14.93 -15.84 15.11
N TYR A 270 -13.88 -15.56 15.90
CA TYR A 270 -12.96 -16.58 16.38
C TYR A 270 -13.73 -17.69 17.13
N ARG A 271 -14.56 -17.30 18.11
CA ARG A 271 -15.35 -18.26 18.90
C ARG A 271 -16.27 -19.09 18.03
N ARG A 272 -17.07 -18.46 17.17
CA ARG A 272 -18.02 -19.18 16.31
C ARG A 272 -17.33 -20.17 15.39
N SER A 273 -16.15 -19.81 14.89
CA SER A 273 -15.36 -20.68 14.02
C SER A 273 -14.76 -21.86 14.78
N VAL A 274 -14.08 -21.61 15.91
CA VAL A 274 -13.43 -22.64 16.73
C VAL A 274 -14.45 -23.62 17.30
N PHE A 275 -15.64 -23.16 17.68
CA PHE A 275 -16.68 -24.00 18.27
C PHE A 275 -17.75 -24.45 17.27
N ASP A 276 -17.53 -24.33 15.95
CA ASP A 276 -18.47 -24.83 14.94
C ASP A 276 -18.42 -26.38 14.91
N PRO A 277 -19.54 -27.07 15.21
CA PRO A 277 -19.58 -28.54 15.26
C PRO A 277 -19.39 -29.22 13.90
N ARG A 278 -19.45 -28.47 12.79
CA ARG A 278 -19.26 -28.98 11.43
C ARG A 278 -17.79 -29.06 11.02
N GLN A 279 -16.87 -28.55 11.85
CA GLN A 279 -15.45 -28.49 11.53
C GLN A 279 -14.59 -29.14 12.62
N ASP A 280 -13.45 -29.70 12.20
CA ASP A 280 -12.43 -30.18 13.12
C ASP A 280 -11.21 -29.25 13.08
N MET A 281 -11.09 -28.39 14.09
CA MET A 281 -9.98 -27.44 14.21
C MET A 281 -8.60 -28.12 14.28
N ARG A 282 -8.53 -29.41 14.65
CA ARG A 282 -7.27 -30.17 14.69
C ARG A 282 -6.67 -30.33 13.29
N GLY A 283 -7.47 -30.20 12.24
CA GLY A 283 -7.02 -30.20 10.85
C GLY A 283 -6.45 -28.86 10.36
N TRP A 284 -6.54 -27.78 11.16
CA TRP A 284 -6.08 -26.45 10.75
C TRP A 284 -4.60 -26.24 11.06
N THR A 285 -3.73 -26.62 10.13
CA THR A 285 -2.27 -26.53 10.28
C THR A 285 -1.71 -25.12 10.04
N HIS A 286 -2.48 -24.24 9.38
CA HIS A 286 -2.02 -22.88 9.04
C HIS A 286 -2.58 -21.81 10.00
N GLY A 287 -3.41 -22.19 10.97
CA GLY A 287 -4.13 -21.28 11.86
C GLY A 287 -5.47 -20.82 11.28
N LEU A 288 -6.15 -19.95 12.02
CA LEU A 288 -7.42 -19.35 11.64
C LEU A 288 -7.20 -17.91 11.17
N TYR A 289 -7.77 -17.54 10.03
CA TYR A 289 -7.57 -16.22 9.44
C TYR A 289 -8.81 -15.33 9.54
N ALA A 290 -8.59 -14.04 9.77
CA ALA A 290 -9.56 -12.98 9.54
C ALA A 290 -8.89 -11.85 8.76
N ILE A 291 -9.62 -11.20 7.86
CA ILE A 291 -9.16 -10.02 7.13
C ILE A 291 -9.83 -8.80 7.75
N VAL A 292 -9.07 -7.74 8.02
CA VAL A 292 -9.62 -6.44 8.43
C VAL A 292 -9.25 -5.42 7.37
N VAL A 293 -10.23 -4.70 6.83
CA VAL A 293 -10.01 -3.59 5.90
C VAL A 293 -10.47 -2.30 6.56
N LEU A 294 -9.51 -1.45 6.93
CA LEU A 294 -9.81 -0.12 7.43
C LEU A 294 -9.96 0.84 6.24
N VAL A 295 -11.11 1.51 6.15
CA VAL A 295 -11.46 2.44 5.08
C VAL A 295 -11.32 3.86 5.60
N VAL A 296 -10.40 4.62 5.00
CA VAL A 296 -9.94 5.92 5.51
C VAL A 296 -10.30 7.03 4.53
N GLN A 297 -10.98 8.06 5.02
CA GLN A 297 -11.20 9.28 4.25
C GLN A 297 -9.97 10.18 4.36
N ARG A 298 -9.36 10.50 3.22
CA ARG A 298 -8.20 11.41 3.09
C ARG A 298 -8.66 12.81 2.66
N PRO A 299 -7.85 13.85 2.93
CA PRO A 299 -8.23 15.25 2.66
C PRO A 299 -8.33 15.58 1.18
N VAL A 300 -7.60 14.86 0.33
CA VAL A 300 -7.59 15.04 -1.13
C VAL A 300 -7.62 13.67 -1.83
N ALA A 301 -7.79 13.67 -3.16
CA ALA A 301 -7.76 12.43 -3.95
C ALA A 301 -6.39 11.74 -3.83
N LEU A 302 -6.40 10.40 -3.83
CA LEU A 302 -5.17 9.62 -3.79
C LEU A 302 -4.38 9.79 -5.09
N VAL A 303 -3.05 9.86 -4.98
CA VAL A 303 -2.15 9.83 -6.14
C VAL A 303 -2.45 8.57 -6.98
N GLY A 304 -2.51 8.72 -8.30
CA GLY A 304 -2.82 7.64 -9.24
C GLY A 304 -4.29 7.16 -9.24
N THR A 305 -5.17 7.70 -8.39
CA THR A 305 -6.61 7.40 -8.42
C THR A 305 -7.47 8.67 -8.40
N PRO A 306 -7.56 9.39 -9.54
CA PRO A 306 -8.29 10.64 -9.61
C PRO A 306 -9.75 10.47 -9.20
N GLY A 307 -10.25 11.41 -8.39
CA GLY A 307 -11.63 11.42 -7.88
C GLY A 307 -11.89 10.51 -6.68
N ARG A 308 -10.91 9.70 -6.23
CA ARG A 308 -11.04 8.87 -5.02
C ARG A 308 -10.16 9.41 -3.90
N SER A 309 -10.77 9.95 -2.85
CA SER A 309 -10.10 10.36 -1.61
C SER A 309 -10.20 9.31 -0.50
N ILE A 310 -10.61 8.08 -0.83
CA ILE A 310 -10.72 6.97 0.11
C ILE A 310 -9.54 6.02 -0.08
N GLU A 311 -8.79 5.79 0.99
CA GLU A 311 -7.73 4.80 1.11
C GLU A 311 -8.24 3.53 1.78
N VAL A 312 -7.76 2.38 1.33
CA VAL A 312 -8.10 1.07 1.90
C VAL A 312 -6.84 0.44 2.48
N LEU A 313 -6.93 0.00 3.73
CA LEU A 313 -5.82 -0.53 4.52
C LEU A 313 -6.17 -1.97 4.95
N PRO A 314 -5.83 -2.98 4.15
CA PRO A 314 -6.07 -4.36 4.54
C PRO A 314 -4.98 -4.88 5.50
N TYR A 315 -5.41 -5.72 6.43
CA TYR A 315 -4.62 -6.43 7.42
C TYR A 315 -5.11 -7.87 7.50
N VAL A 316 -4.20 -8.79 7.80
CA VAL A 316 -4.53 -10.18 8.08
C VAL A 316 -4.28 -10.43 9.56
N VAL A 317 -5.31 -10.89 10.26
CA VAL A 317 -5.21 -11.41 11.62
C VAL A 317 -5.13 -12.93 11.52
N ARG A 318 -4.03 -13.51 12.01
CA ARG A 318 -3.83 -14.96 12.07
C ARG A 318 -3.86 -15.39 13.53
N TYR A 319 -4.84 -16.21 13.88
CA TYR A 319 -4.94 -16.82 15.19
C TYR A 319 -4.24 -18.18 15.19
N GLU A 320 -3.40 -18.40 16.19
CA GLU A 320 -2.89 -19.71 16.52
C GLU A 320 -3.98 -20.45 17.31
N VAL A 321 -4.46 -21.56 16.75
CA VAL A 321 -5.52 -22.36 17.36
C VAL A 321 -4.89 -23.58 17.99
N ASP A 322 -4.83 -23.60 19.32
CA ASP A 322 -4.48 -24.80 20.09
C ASP A 322 -5.75 -25.52 20.51
N ALA A 323 -5.94 -26.76 20.03
CA ALA A 323 -7.08 -27.58 20.39
C ALA A 323 -7.13 -27.95 21.89
N GLN A 324 -6.00 -27.91 22.61
CA GLN A 324 -5.95 -28.12 24.05
C GLN A 324 -6.28 -26.87 24.85
N SER A 325 -6.08 -25.69 24.25
CA SER A 325 -6.28 -24.38 24.86
C SER A 325 -7.09 -23.45 23.95
N PRO A 326 -8.30 -23.85 23.50
CA PRO A 326 -9.05 -23.14 22.45
C PRO A 326 -9.58 -21.75 22.86
N PHE A 327 -9.40 -21.38 24.13
CA PHE A 327 -9.72 -20.04 24.65
C PHE A 327 -8.49 -19.12 24.67
N GLU A 328 -7.26 -19.65 24.53
CA GLU A 328 -6.05 -18.84 24.38
C GLU A 328 -6.02 -18.21 22.98
N ARG A 329 -6.15 -16.89 22.93
CA ARG A 329 -6.21 -16.13 21.68
C ARG A 329 -4.84 -15.52 21.35
N LYS A 330 -3.90 -16.37 20.96
CA LYS A 330 -2.62 -15.92 20.39
C LYS A 330 -2.85 -15.53 18.94
N ALA A 331 -2.55 -14.28 18.60
CA ALA A 331 -2.78 -13.75 17.26
C ALA A 331 -1.60 -12.89 16.82
N SER A 332 -1.16 -13.10 15.58
CA SER A 332 -0.27 -12.18 14.88
C SER A 332 -1.09 -11.35 13.89
N VAL A 333 -0.67 -10.11 13.64
CA VAL A 333 -1.30 -9.25 12.63
C VAL A 333 -0.22 -8.66 11.75
N HIS A 334 -0.49 -8.62 10.45
CA HIS A 334 0.41 -7.96 9.50
C HIS A 334 -0.36 -7.17 8.45
N PRO A 335 0.25 -6.11 7.89
CA PRO A 335 -0.28 -5.41 6.75
C PRO A 335 -0.36 -6.33 5.52
N ALA A 336 -1.40 -6.16 4.71
CA ALA A 336 -1.49 -6.84 3.43
C ALA A 336 -1.44 -5.85 2.27
N PHE A 337 -0.98 -6.35 1.12
CA PHE A 337 -1.01 -5.60 -0.12
C PHE A 337 -2.42 -5.62 -0.69
N HIS A 338 -2.96 -4.45 -1.04
CA HIS A 338 -4.23 -4.37 -1.76
C HIS A 338 -3.98 -4.52 -3.26
N ALA A 339 -4.52 -5.57 -3.87
CA ALA A 339 -4.59 -5.67 -5.32
C ALA A 339 -6.00 -5.35 -5.81
N HIS A 340 -6.11 -4.58 -6.89
CA HIS A 340 -7.41 -4.33 -7.51
C HIS A 340 -7.95 -5.59 -8.17
N ALA A 341 -9.18 -5.97 -7.82
CA ALA A 341 -9.91 -7.01 -8.54
C ALA A 341 -10.22 -6.53 -9.97
N LEU A 342 -10.26 -7.47 -10.92
CA LEU A 342 -10.68 -7.19 -12.28
C LEU A 342 -12.12 -6.66 -12.27
N ALA A 343 -12.31 -5.46 -12.82
CA ALA A 343 -13.61 -4.81 -12.89
C ALA A 343 -13.67 -3.91 -14.14
N PRO A 344 -14.87 -3.71 -14.72
CA PRO A 344 -15.07 -2.79 -15.85
C PRO A 344 -14.44 -1.41 -15.62
N GLU A 345 -14.57 -0.87 -14.41
CA GLU A 345 -14.09 0.46 -14.03
C GLU A 345 -12.55 0.54 -14.04
N LEU A 346 -11.87 -0.55 -13.61
CA LEU A 346 -10.41 -0.66 -13.66
C LEU A 346 -9.94 -0.69 -15.11
N LEU A 347 -10.53 -1.56 -15.93
CA LEU A 347 -10.19 -1.72 -17.34
C LEU A 347 -10.42 -0.45 -18.15
N ALA A 348 -11.53 0.26 -17.88
CA ALA A 348 -11.84 1.55 -18.48
C ALA A 348 -10.75 2.57 -18.18
N ARG A 349 -10.39 2.71 -16.89
CA ARG A 349 -9.37 3.66 -16.44
C ARG A 349 -8.00 3.38 -17.05
N THR A 350 -7.56 2.12 -17.04
CA THR A 350 -6.29 1.71 -17.66
C THR A 350 -6.29 1.95 -19.18
N SER A 351 -7.46 1.89 -19.80
CA SER A 351 -7.63 2.12 -21.25
C SER A 351 -7.94 3.59 -21.60
N GLY A 352 -7.93 4.51 -20.62
CA GLY A 352 -8.19 5.93 -20.84
C GLY A 352 -9.65 6.29 -21.13
N HIS A 353 -10.60 5.42 -20.78
CA HIS A 353 -12.03 5.67 -20.92
C HIS A 353 -12.68 6.10 -19.60
N PRO A 354 -13.66 7.03 -19.62
CA PRO A 354 -14.44 7.34 -18.43
C PRO A 354 -15.34 6.15 -18.07
N ALA A 355 -15.48 5.86 -16.78
CA ALA A 355 -16.27 4.73 -16.28
C ALA A 355 -17.74 4.75 -16.76
N GLN A 356 -18.30 5.92 -17.04
CA GLN A 356 -19.67 6.02 -17.57
C GLN A 356 -19.79 5.46 -19.00
N ALA A 357 -18.76 5.59 -19.84
CA ALA A 357 -18.80 5.10 -21.22
C ALA A 357 -18.96 3.58 -21.28
N THR A 358 -18.36 2.85 -20.34
CA THR A 358 -18.40 1.38 -20.32
C THR A 358 -19.73 0.80 -19.84
N THR A 359 -20.67 1.65 -19.40
CA THR A 359 -22.03 1.22 -18.99
C THR A 359 -23.00 1.07 -20.17
N GLN A 360 -22.61 1.55 -21.36
CA GLN A 360 -23.43 1.47 -22.55
C GLN A 360 -23.67 0.02 -22.97
N LYS A 361 -24.90 -0.27 -23.40
CA LYS A 361 -25.23 -1.55 -24.05
C LYS A 361 -24.77 -1.48 -25.50
N LEU A 362 -23.97 -2.46 -25.91
CA LEU A 362 -23.37 -2.53 -27.24
C LEU A 362 -23.97 -3.71 -28.00
N VAL A 363 -24.37 -3.49 -29.24
CA VAL A 363 -24.77 -4.58 -30.14
C VAL A 363 -23.66 -4.75 -31.18
N LEU A 364 -23.03 -5.93 -31.20
CA LEU A 364 -22.03 -6.28 -32.20
C LEU A 364 -22.70 -7.13 -33.28
N LEU A 365 -22.90 -6.54 -34.46
CA LEU A 365 -23.42 -7.22 -35.65
C LEU A 365 -22.24 -7.79 -36.46
N GLY A 366 -22.19 -9.11 -36.60
CA GLY A 366 -21.07 -9.83 -37.20
C GLY A 366 -19.95 -10.07 -36.18
N CYS A 367 -19.79 -11.33 -35.78
CA CYS A 367 -18.88 -11.82 -34.75
C CYS A 367 -17.73 -12.68 -35.33
N GLY A 368 -17.56 -12.71 -36.66
CA GLY A 368 -16.46 -13.41 -37.34
C GLY A 368 -15.06 -12.79 -37.10
N SER A 369 -14.17 -12.85 -38.10
CA SER A 369 -12.76 -12.46 -37.97
C SER A 369 -12.53 -11.04 -37.41
N LEU A 370 -13.19 -10.03 -37.96
CA LEU A 370 -13.02 -8.64 -37.50
C LEU A 370 -13.83 -8.36 -36.23
N GLY A 371 -15.10 -8.77 -36.22
CA GLY A 371 -16.02 -8.56 -35.11
C GLY A 371 -15.48 -9.10 -33.79
N SER A 372 -14.99 -10.34 -33.78
CA SER A 372 -14.40 -10.95 -32.58
C SER A 372 -13.23 -10.14 -31.99
N LYS A 373 -12.39 -9.53 -32.82
CA LYS A 373 -11.29 -8.65 -32.36
C LYS A 373 -11.82 -7.34 -31.79
N ILE A 374 -12.79 -6.72 -32.45
CA ILE A 374 -13.45 -5.50 -31.97
C ILE A 374 -14.10 -5.77 -30.60
N GLY A 375 -14.87 -6.85 -30.49
CA GLY A 375 -15.49 -7.27 -29.24
C GLY A 375 -14.47 -7.51 -28.13
N LEU A 376 -13.37 -8.23 -28.43
CA LEU A 376 -12.29 -8.48 -27.48
C LEU A 376 -11.64 -7.17 -27.00
N HIS A 377 -11.29 -6.26 -27.90
CA HIS A 377 -10.65 -4.98 -27.53
C HIS A 377 -11.58 -4.09 -26.70
N LEU A 378 -12.85 -4.01 -27.06
CA LEU A 378 -13.84 -3.28 -26.26
C LEU A 378 -14.03 -3.94 -24.88
N GLY A 379 -14.04 -5.28 -24.80
CA GLY A 379 -14.04 -6.00 -23.53
C GLY A 379 -12.82 -5.67 -22.66
N ARG A 380 -11.61 -5.68 -23.24
CA ARG A 380 -10.37 -5.27 -22.55
C ARG A 380 -10.36 -3.81 -22.14
N ALA A 381 -11.12 -2.96 -22.84
CA ALA A 381 -11.36 -1.57 -22.49
C ALA A 381 -12.45 -1.36 -21.43
N GLY A 382 -13.03 -2.45 -20.89
CA GLY A 382 -14.00 -2.41 -19.79
C GLY A 382 -15.46 -2.39 -20.23
N PHE A 383 -15.76 -2.38 -21.53
CA PHE A 383 -17.15 -2.47 -22.00
C PHE A 383 -17.66 -3.90 -21.81
N GLY A 384 -18.71 -4.08 -20.98
CA GLY A 384 -19.22 -5.42 -20.64
C GLY A 384 -20.62 -5.73 -21.17
N GLY A 385 -21.40 -4.71 -21.55
CA GLY A 385 -22.81 -4.84 -21.91
C GLY A 385 -23.07 -5.27 -23.34
N PHE A 386 -22.47 -6.38 -23.80
CA PHE A 386 -22.61 -6.84 -25.19
C PHE A 386 -23.86 -7.68 -25.46
N THR A 387 -24.45 -7.44 -26.62
CA THR A 387 -25.30 -8.38 -27.36
C THR A 387 -24.60 -8.72 -28.66
N PHE A 388 -24.27 -10.00 -28.84
CA PHE A 388 -23.63 -10.51 -30.05
C PHE A 388 -24.70 -11.03 -31.03
N VAL A 389 -24.63 -10.60 -32.29
CA VAL A 389 -25.53 -11.06 -33.35
C VAL A 389 -24.69 -11.52 -34.53
N ASP A 390 -24.84 -12.78 -34.91
CA ASP A 390 -24.22 -13.37 -36.10
C ASP A 390 -25.20 -14.38 -36.71
N ASN A 391 -25.28 -14.40 -38.04
CA ASN A 391 -26.14 -15.31 -38.80
C ASN A 391 -25.34 -16.44 -39.47
N GLU A 392 -24.01 -16.47 -39.31
CA GLU A 392 -23.12 -17.47 -39.86
C GLU A 392 -22.60 -18.44 -38.78
N GLY A 393 -22.39 -19.69 -39.17
CA GLY A 393 -21.76 -20.70 -38.31
C GLY A 393 -20.24 -20.61 -38.31
N MET A 394 -19.61 -20.99 -37.19
CA MET A 394 -18.15 -21.06 -37.10
C MET A 394 -17.60 -22.25 -37.91
N SER A 395 -16.83 -21.97 -38.96
CA SER A 395 -16.10 -22.98 -39.74
C SER A 395 -14.61 -23.04 -39.35
N PRO A 396 -13.92 -24.20 -39.46
CA PRO A 396 -12.53 -24.33 -38.99
C PRO A 396 -11.53 -23.32 -39.58
N HIS A 397 -11.72 -22.87 -40.82
CA HIS A 397 -10.85 -21.85 -41.43
C HIS A 397 -11.06 -20.43 -40.87
N ASN A 398 -12.18 -20.18 -40.19
CA ASN A 398 -12.45 -18.90 -39.51
C ASN A 398 -11.63 -18.79 -38.21
N LEU A 399 -11.28 -19.92 -37.60
CA LEU A 399 -10.50 -19.99 -36.36
C LEU A 399 -9.14 -19.31 -36.53
N ALA A 400 -8.44 -19.52 -37.65
CA ALA A 400 -7.15 -18.89 -37.94
C ALA A 400 -7.16 -17.35 -37.87
N ARG A 401 -8.34 -16.71 -37.89
CA ARG A 401 -8.50 -15.27 -37.84
C ARG A 401 -9.44 -14.80 -36.73
N HIS A 402 -9.97 -15.69 -35.89
CA HIS A 402 -10.93 -15.35 -34.83
C HIS A 402 -10.21 -15.09 -33.51
N ALA A 403 -10.70 -14.12 -32.72
CA ALA A 403 -10.03 -13.69 -31.49
C ALA A 403 -10.09 -14.67 -30.29
N LEU A 404 -10.78 -15.81 -30.44
CA LEU A 404 -11.00 -16.80 -29.35
C LEU A 404 -10.17 -18.07 -29.53
N VAL A 405 -9.25 -18.08 -30.50
CA VAL A 405 -8.32 -19.19 -30.66
C VAL A 405 -7.11 -18.90 -29.80
N ASP A 406 -7.05 -19.55 -28.65
CA ASP A 406 -5.83 -19.70 -27.85
C ASP A 406 -5.09 -20.95 -28.36
N GLU A 407 -3.79 -20.82 -28.62
CA GLU A 407 -2.87 -21.97 -28.76
C GLU A 407 -2.34 -22.41 -27.40
#